data_AF-A0A218X4D9-F1
#
_entry.id   AF-A0A218X4D9-F1
#
_cell.length_a   1.000
_cell.length_b   1.000
_cell.length_c   1.000
_cell.angle_alpha   90.00
_cell.angle_beta   90.00
_cell.angle_gamma   90.00
#
_symmetry.space_group_name_H-M   'P 1'
#
loop_
_entity.id
_entity.type
_entity.pdbx_description
1 polymer ?
#
loop_
_entity_poly.entity_id
_entity_poly.type
_entity_poly.pdbx_seq_one_letter_code
_entity_poly.pdbx_strand_id
1 'polypeptide(L)'
;MNGPDPPEPDHGLLAELESLRLEHQNLQSQSAEMEDTLALARRQRDDCVSEITNLSNIIEDLCSERDQLSSRVGELEKSLSEKEDDCARKFEEEMREREGLRVEIEVYRGKFESLEREREERSGFLSRSLDLIRGAKEGLIRVLEVVDDDKIAERSLGDANIGNGELGIDEELAPMWEEIKEVRKLVDLAEVKMSDYKELRKKEKKQLESSVVSLTEENRDISSLLRVALIEKEALEKSLNKLKGNTEQKRVPLLHFAERGLQRVGFGFMMGSGGTMEQPMVEGSGASSTGSKSDGSECEEDVVSLASTVEKIMKNLRLEISQLRSSLDEARSDNERLQSLTTKQAQEITENALYIRELEERERLLAQNIEDLLTEIKETESEVARWREACELEVEAGKHEVEERDKVNRDIVAKVTILQQELEKTRTALEISNGKLKLKEDLAAAAMAAQAAAEKSLQLADSRAAGLRERIEELTRQLEEADSRERSGRSRIRHICWPWRPFKVNPANHAATRFPNVRRMLPEMQSLLPYNV
;
A
#
# COMPACT_ATOMS: atom_id res chain seq x y z
N MET A 1 107.32 -63.83 -110.24
CA MET A 1 105.89 -63.67 -110.59
C MET A 1 105.26 -62.73 -109.56
N ASN A 2 104.82 -61.57 -110.04
CA ASN A 2 103.82 -60.61 -109.56
C ASN A 2 103.17 -60.78 -108.16
N GLY A 3 103.59 -59.91 -107.23
CA GLY A 3 102.80 -58.92 -106.46
C GLY A 3 101.79 -59.38 -105.38
N PRO A 4 101.35 -58.47 -104.47
CA PRO A 4 102.03 -57.34 -103.81
C PRO A 4 102.08 -57.51 -102.27
N ASP A 5 102.95 -56.75 -101.58
CA ASP A 5 102.83 -56.53 -100.12
C ASP A 5 101.50 -55.83 -99.79
N PRO A 6 100.81 -56.23 -98.71
CA PRO A 6 100.49 -55.26 -97.65
C PRO A 6 100.35 -55.93 -96.25
N PRO A 7 100.05 -55.15 -95.21
CA PRO A 7 100.92 -54.20 -94.50
C PRO A 7 101.21 -54.72 -93.06
N GLU A 8 102.25 -54.19 -92.42
CA GLU A 8 102.38 -54.37 -90.96
C GLU A 8 101.15 -53.75 -90.26
N PRO A 9 100.54 -54.44 -89.28
CA PRO A 9 99.35 -53.94 -88.61
C PRO A 9 99.73 -52.73 -87.73
N ASP A 10 99.11 -51.58 -88.03
CA ASP A 10 99.07 -50.41 -87.15
C ASP A 10 98.34 -50.77 -85.85
N HIS A 11 99.06 -51.40 -84.92
CA HIS A 11 98.58 -51.75 -83.58
C HIS A 11 98.12 -50.51 -82.77
N GLY A 12 98.53 -49.30 -83.16
CA GLY A 12 98.03 -48.04 -82.59
C GLY A 12 96.58 -47.72 -82.98
N LEU A 13 96.18 -47.94 -84.24
CA LEU A 13 94.83 -47.61 -84.73
C LEU A 13 93.76 -48.58 -84.20
N LEU A 14 94.11 -49.85 -84.01
CA LEU A 14 93.19 -50.84 -83.41
C LEU A 14 92.95 -50.56 -81.92
N ALA A 15 94.00 -50.17 -81.17
CA ALA A 15 93.86 -49.78 -79.77
C ALA A 15 93.04 -48.48 -79.61
N GLU A 16 93.20 -47.52 -80.53
CA GLU A 16 92.37 -46.30 -80.58
C GLU A 16 90.90 -46.60 -80.91
N LEU A 17 90.63 -47.49 -81.87
CA LEU A 17 89.26 -47.93 -82.21
C LEU A 17 88.58 -48.68 -81.06
N GLU A 18 89.31 -49.56 -80.36
CA GLU A 18 88.80 -50.24 -79.17
C GLU A 18 88.56 -49.26 -78.02
N SER A 19 89.43 -48.28 -77.81
CA SER A 19 89.24 -47.19 -76.83
C SER A 19 88.01 -46.35 -77.16
N LEU A 20 87.82 -45.94 -78.42
CA LEU A 20 86.65 -45.20 -78.90
C LEU A 20 85.36 -46.01 -78.74
N ARG A 21 85.40 -47.33 -78.98
CA ARG A 21 84.25 -48.20 -78.79
C ARG A 21 83.86 -48.32 -77.31
N LEU A 22 84.85 -48.41 -76.43
CA LEU A 22 84.65 -48.50 -74.99
C LEU A 22 84.15 -47.16 -74.43
N GLU A 23 84.64 -46.04 -74.95
CA GLU A 23 84.14 -44.69 -74.65
C GLU A 23 82.71 -44.49 -75.16
N HIS A 24 82.39 -44.95 -76.38
CA HIS A 24 81.02 -44.89 -76.90
C HIS A 24 80.05 -45.74 -76.08
N GLN A 25 80.44 -46.94 -75.65
CA GLN A 25 79.64 -47.78 -74.76
C GLN A 25 79.43 -47.12 -73.39
N ASN A 26 80.47 -46.48 -72.85
CA ASN A 26 80.37 -45.72 -71.59
C ASN A 26 79.44 -44.49 -71.74
N LEU A 27 79.50 -43.78 -72.86
CA LEU A 27 78.58 -42.68 -73.16
C LEU A 27 77.15 -43.17 -73.36
N GLN A 28 76.95 -44.34 -73.98
CA GLN A 28 75.63 -44.95 -74.12
C GLN A 28 75.06 -45.36 -72.75
N SER A 29 75.87 -45.96 -71.87
CA SER A 29 75.42 -46.28 -70.50
C SER A 29 75.11 -45.03 -69.69
N GLN A 30 75.96 -44.00 -69.78
CA GLN A 30 75.70 -42.70 -69.14
C GLN A 30 74.43 -42.02 -69.69
N SER A 31 74.17 -42.11 -71.00
CA SER A 31 72.95 -41.59 -71.62
C SER A 31 71.72 -42.35 -71.12
N ALA A 32 71.78 -43.68 -71.01
CA ALA A 32 70.67 -44.49 -70.48
C ALA A 32 70.39 -44.18 -69.00
N GLU A 33 71.42 -44.06 -68.17
CA GLU A 33 71.28 -43.63 -66.77
C GLU A 33 70.71 -42.21 -66.66
N MET A 34 71.13 -41.30 -67.53
CA MET A 34 70.57 -39.95 -67.60
C MET A 34 69.09 -39.96 -68.02
N GLU A 35 68.71 -40.80 -68.98
CA GLU A 35 67.31 -40.96 -69.39
C GLU A 35 66.44 -41.53 -68.27
N ASP A 36 66.94 -42.52 -67.52
CA ASP A 36 66.24 -43.10 -66.37
C ASP A 36 66.08 -42.08 -65.23
N THR A 37 67.11 -41.31 -64.92
CA THR A 37 67.03 -40.22 -63.92
C THR A 37 66.07 -39.11 -64.37
N LEU A 38 66.05 -38.74 -65.66
CA LEU A 38 65.07 -37.80 -66.21
C LEU A 38 63.65 -38.35 -66.18
N ALA A 39 63.45 -39.65 -66.42
CA ALA A 39 62.15 -40.30 -66.33
C ALA A 39 61.63 -40.33 -64.89
N LEU A 40 62.50 -40.61 -63.91
CA LEU A 40 62.16 -40.55 -62.49
C LEU A 40 61.83 -39.12 -62.05
N ALA A 41 62.62 -38.13 -62.45
CA ALA A 41 62.34 -36.72 -62.16
C ALA A 41 61.05 -36.23 -62.81
N ARG A 42 60.70 -36.74 -64.00
CA ARG A 42 59.39 -36.48 -64.65
C ARG A 42 58.24 -37.03 -63.82
N ARG A 43 58.31 -38.29 -63.39
CA ARG A 43 57.27 -38.91 -62.54
C ARG A 43 57.08 -38.14 -61.23
N GLN A 44 58.18 -37.83 -60.53
CA GLN A 44 58.11 -37.05 -59.29
C GLN A 44 57.48 -35.67 -59.49
N ARG A 45 57.79 -35.01 -60.62
CA ARG A 45 57.16 -33.74 -60.95
C ARG A 45 55.66 -33.89 -61.20
N ASP A 46 55.25 -34.91 -61.93
CA ASP A 46 53.84 -35.17 -62.24
C ASP A 46 53.06 -35.54 -60.97
N ASP A 47 53.65 -36.33 -60.07
CA ASP A 47 53.10 -36.65 -58.74
C ASP A 47 52.93 -35.36 -57.90
N CYS A 48 53.97 -34.52 -57.80
CA CYS A 48 53.89 -33.24 -57.12
C CYS A 48 52.81 -32.32 -57.72
N VAL A 49 52.68 -32.28 -59.05
CA VAL A 49 51.63 -31.50 -59.71
C VAL A 49 50.25 -32.03 -59.33
N SER A 50 50.06 -33.35 -59.29
CA SER A 50 48.80 -33.95 -58.88
C SER A 50 48.43 -33.62 -57.43
N GLU A 51 49.41 -33.63 -56.51
CA GLU A 51 49.21 -33.23 -55.11
C GLU A 51 48.86 -31.74 -55.00
N ILE A 52 49.56 -30.87 -55.74
CA ILE A 52 49.25 -29.43 -55.79
C ILE A 52 47.83 -29.20 -56.29
N THR A 53 47.38 -29.93 -57.32
CA THR A 53 46.00 -29.81 -57.81
C THR A 53 44.98 -30.26 -56.77
N ASN A 54 45.24 -31.37 -56.07
CA ASN A 54 44.34 -31.85 -55.02
C ASN A 54 44.24 -30.86 -53.84
N LEU A 55 45.38 -30.32 -53.39
CA LEU A 55 45.41 -29.30 -52.34
C LEU A 55 44.72 -28.01 -52.79
N SER A 56 44.84 -27.63 -54.06
CA SER A 56 44.18 -26.44 -54.59
C SER A 56 42.65 -26.59 -54.56
N ASN A 57 42.13 -27.77 -54.93
CA ASN A 57 40.70 -28.05 -54.85
C ASN A 57 40.20 -28.01 -53.40
N ILE A 58 40.94 -28.58 -52.44
CA ILE A 58 40.58 -28.52 -51.01
C ILE A 58 40.55 -27.07 -50.51
N ILE A 59 41.50 -26.23 -50.93
CA ILE A 59 41.51 -24.80 -50.57
C ILE A 59 40.30 -24.09 -51.15
N GLU A 60 39.91 -24.39 -52.41
CA GLU A 60 38.72 -23.82 -53.04
C GLU A 60 37.44 -24.19 -52.29
N ASP A 61 37.27 -25.48 -51.95
CA ASP A 61 36.14 -25.96 -51.15
C ASP A 61 36.08 -25.25 -49.80
N LEU A 62 37.19 -25.19 -49.06
CA LEU A 62 37.27 -24.48 -47.77
C LEU A 62 37.00 -22.98 -47.89
N CYS A 63 37.41 -22.34 -48.98
CA CYS A 63 37.10 -20.93 -49.23
C CYS A 63 35.60 -20.74 -49.45
N SER A 64 34.96 -21.64 -50.21
CA SER A 64 33.52 -21.60 -50.43
C SER A 64 32.72 -21.79 -49.13
N GLU A 65 33.15 -22.70 -48.26
CA GLU A 65 32.55 -22.92 -46.94
C GLU A 65 32.72 -21.69 -46.04
N ARG A 66 33.92 -21.09 -46.03
CA ARG A 66 34.20 -19.86 -45.27
C ARG A 66 33.34 -18.70 -45.75
N ASP A 67 33.12 -18.55 -47.06
CA ASP A 67 32.28 -17.48 -47.60
C ASP A 67 30.79 -17.70 -47.29
N GLN A 68 30.32 -18.96 -47.30
CA GLN A 68 28.97 -19.32 -46.84
C GLN A 68 28.77 -19.03 -45.36
N LEU A 69 29.74 -19.42 -44.51
CA LEU A 69 29.70 -19.13 -43.08
C LEU A 69 29.75 -17.63 -42.80
N SER A 70 30.59 -16.88 -43.52
CA SER A 70 30.68 -15.42 -43.38
C SER A 70 29.37 -14.74 -43.75
N SER A 71 28.71 -15.20 -44.81
CA SER A 71 27.39 -14.70 -45.22
C SER A 71 26.34 -14.98 -44.14
N ARG A 72 26.34 -16.19 -43.59
CA ARG A 72 25.40 -16.59 -42.53
C ARG A 72 25.62 -15.84 -41.21
N VAL A 73 26.88 -15.56 -40.86
CA VAL A 73 27.21 -14.69 -39.72
C VAL A 73 26.65 -13.29 -39.93
N GLY A 74 26.84 -12.69 -41.11
CA GLY A 74 26.28 -11.37 -41.42
C GLY A 74 24.75 -11.32 -41.36
N GLU A 75 24.06 -12.38 -41.81
CA GLU A 75 22.60 -12.49 -41.67
C GLU A 75 22.15 -12.57 -40.20
N LEU A 76 22.87 -13.34 -39.38
CA LEU A 76 22.58 -13.45 -37.95
C LEU A 76 22.86 -12.15 -37.19
N GLU A 77 23.96 -11.45 -37.50
CA GLU A 77 24.28 -10.14 -36.94
C GLU A 77 23.20 -9.11 -37.27
N LYS A 78 22.73 -9.10 -38.54
CA LYS A 78 21.64 -8.21 -38.95
C LYS A 78 20.34 -8.56 -38.22
N SER A 79 19.98 -9.84 -38.16
CA SER A 79 18.77 -10.28 -37.44
C SER A 79 18.86 -9.94 -35.95
N LEU A 80 20.03 -10.08 -35.33
CA LEU A 80 20.25 -9.70 -33.93
C LEU A 80 20.08 -8.19 -33.73
N SER A 81 20.69 -7.37 -34.59
CA SER A 81 20.54 -5.91 -34.55
C SER A 81 19.07 -5.49 -34.69
N GLU A 82 18.32 -6.10 -35.61
CA GLU A 82 16.89 -5.81 -35.77
C GLU A 82 16.08 -6.19 -34.51
N LYS A 83 16.43 -7.30 -33.85
CA LYS A 83 15.79 -7.73 -32.60
C LYS A 83 16.16 -6.83 -31.42
N GLU A 84 17.40 -6.37 -31.34
CA GLU A 84 17.84 -5.40 -30.34
C GLU A 84 17.07 -4.08 -30.48
N ASP A 85 16.92 -3.57 -31.70
CA ASP A 85 16.15 -2.35 -32.00
C ASP A 85 14.65 -2.52 -31.69
N ASP A 86 14.07 -3.68 -32.01
CA ASP A 86 12.68 -4.02 -31.64
C ASP A 86 12.50 -4.04 -30.11
N CYS A 87 13.44 -4.66 -29.38
CA CYS A 87 13.43 -4.71 -27.92
C CYS A 87 13.57 -3.31 -27.31
N ALA A 88 14.46 -2.48 -27.84
CA ALA A 88 14.62 -1.09 -27.39
C ALA A 88 13.33 -0.29 -27.55
N ARG A 89 12.65 -0.41 -28.70
CA ARG A 89 11.37 0.26 -28.95
C ARG A 89 10.27 -0.20 -27.99
N LYS A 90 10.14 -1.50 -27.76
CA LYS A 90 9.17 -2.04 -26.79
C LYS A 90 9.42 -1.53 -25.38
N PHE A 91 10.69 -1.49 -24.96
CA PHE A 91 11.06 -0.97 -23.66
C PHE A 91 10.71 0.52 -23.51
N GLU A 92 10.97 1.34 -24.53
CA GLU A 92 10.58 2.76 -24.51
C GLU A 92 9.07 2.97 -24.45
N GLU A 93 8.29 2.13 -25.14
CA GLU A 93 6.83 2.16 -25.10
C GLU A 93 6.29 1.77 -23.72
N GLU A 94 6.76 0.66 -23.15
CA GLU A 94 6.41 0.23 -21.79
C GLU A 94 6.79 1.29 -20.74
N MET A 95 7.94 1.95 -20.88
CA MET A 95 8.35 3.02 -19.98
C MET A 95 7.42 4.23 -20.08
N ARG A 96 6.93 4.56 -21.29
CA ARG A 96 5.96 5.63 -21.50
C ARG A 96 4.60 5.29 -20.88
N GLU A 97 4.14 4.06 -21.02
CA GLU A 97 2.91 3.57 -20.40
C GLU A 97 2.99 3.60 -18.87
N ARG A 98 4.10 3.10 -18.30
CA ARG A 98 4.35 3.16 -16.85
C ARG A 98 4.33 4.59 -16.32
N GLU A 99 4.92 5.54 -17.05
CA GLU A 99 4.89 6.93 -16.65
C GLU A 99 3.48 7.54 -16.76
N GLY A 100 2.71 7.16 -17.79
CA GLY A 100 1.30 7.52 -17.91
C GLY A 100 0.47 7.05 -16.71
N LEU A 101 0.63 5.77 -16.33
CA LEU A 101 -0.03 5.20 -15.15
C LEU A 101 0.43 5.87 -13.85
N ARG A 102 1.71 6.21 -13.71
CA ARG A 102 2.23 6.96 -12.55
C ARG A 102 1.52 8.30 -12.40
N VAL A 103 1.39 9.05 -13.49
CA VAL A 103 0.68 10.34 -13.49
C VAL A 103 -0.79 10.16 -13.10
N GLU A 104 -1.46 9.14 -13.64
CA GLU A 104 -2.86 8.86 -13.31
C GLU A 104 -3.05 8.48 -11.84
N ILE A 105 -2.18 7.63 -11.29
CA ILE A 105 -2.14 7.29 -9.86
C ILE A 105 -1.99 8.56 -9.01
N GLU A 106 -1.11 9.49 -9.42
CA GLU A 106 -0.90 10.73 -8.69
C GLU A 106 -2.13 11.65 -8.72
N VAL A 107 -2.86 11.67 -9.84
CA VAL A 107 -4.15 12.37 -9.95
C VAL A 107 -5.20 11.76 -9.02
N TYR A 108 -5.33 10.42 -9.00
CA TYR A 108 -6.28 9.76 -8.10
C TYR A 108 -5.89 9.93 -6.63
N ARG A 109 -4.59 9.90 -6.31
CA ARG A 109 -4.07 10.21 -4.96
C ARG A 109 -4.51 11.61 -4.52
N GLY A 110 -4.29 12.63 -5.36
CA GLY A 110 -4.71 14.00 -5.03
C GLY A 110 -6.22 14.15 -4.88
N LYS A 111 -7.03 13.43 -5.68
CA LYS A 111 -8.50 13.39 -5.51
C LYS A 111 -8.89 12.74 -4.18
N PHE A 112 -8.24 11.63 -3.83
CA PHE A 112 -8.49 10.94 -2.57
C PHE A 112 -8.16 11.82 -1.37
N GLU A 113 -6.99 12.47 -1.36
CA GLU A 113 -6.60 13.44 -0.32
C GLU A 113 -7.59 14.61 -0.20
N SER A 114 -8.20 15.04 -1.31
CA SER A 114 -9.23 16.08 -1.27
C SER A 114 -10.54 15.60 -0.66
N LEU A 115 -10.98 14.38 -0.99
CA LEU A 115 -12.17 13.78 -0.40
C LEU A 115 -11.98 13.47 1.08
N GLU A 116 -10.78 13.05 1.47
CA GLU A 116 -10.42 12.80 2.86
C GLU A 116 -10.45 14.10 3.68
N ARG A 117 -9.90 15.20 3.16
CA ARG A 117 -10.04 16.52 3.78
C ARG A 117 -11.50 16.96 3.91
N GLU A 118 -12.31 16.77 2.87
CA GLU A 118 -13.74 17.11 2.94
C GLU A 118 -14.48 16.28 3.99
N ARG A 119 -14.15 14.98 4.10
CA ARG A 119 -14.69 14.10 5.15
C ARG A 119 -14.27 14.57 6.55
N GLU A 120 -13.01 14.92 6.75
CA GLU A 120 -12.52 15.46 8.03
C GLU A 120 -13.22 16.77 8.42
N GLU A 121 -13.43 17.68 7.46
CA GLU A 121 -14.17 18.92 7.67
C GLU A 121 -15.64 18.65 8.07
N ARG A 122 -16.31 17.72 7.37
CA ARG A 122 -17.67 17.28 7.70
C ARG A 122 -17.74 16.65 9.08
N SER A 123 -16.85 15.70 9.39
CA SER A 123 -16.76 15.05 10.71
C SER A 123 -16.56 16.07 11.83
N GLY A 124 -15.65 17.05 11.63
CA GLY A 124 -15.46 18.15 12.57
C GLY A 124 -16.70 19.03 12.75
N PHE A 125 -17.48 19.27 11.69
CA PHE A 125 -18.77 19.96 11.79
C PHE A 125 -19.82 19.15 12.55
N LEU A 126 -19.91 17.84 12.30
CA LEU A 126 -20.85 16.95 13.00
C LEU A 126 -20.54 16.87 14.49
N SER A 127 -19.25 16.78 14.86
CA SER A 127 -18.81 16.80 16.26
C SER A 127 -19.21 18.10 16.98
N ARG A 128 -18.96 19.26 16.36
CA ARG A 128 -19.42 20.56 16.93
C ARG A 128 -20.93 20.63 17.08
N SER A 129 -21.67 20.12 16.11
CA SER A 129 -23.15 20.09 16.16
C SER A 129 -23.66 19.17 17.28
N LEU A 130 -23.04 18.00 17.45
CA LEU A 130 -23.34 17.07 18.54
C LEU A 130 -23.12 17.73 19.92
N ASP A 131 -22.03 18.49 20.09
CA ASP A 131 -21.76 19.19 21.34
C ASP A 131 -22.79 20.28 21.64
N LEU A 132 -23.27 21.01 20.62
CA LEU A 132 -24.37 21.97 20.76
C LEU A 132 -25.69 21.28 21.17
N ILE A 133 -26.01 20.14 20.55
CA ILE A 133 -27.21 19.36 20.88
C ILE A 133 -27.14 18.84 22.31
N ARG A 134 -25.98 18.33 22.75
CA ARG A 134 -25.75 17.89 24.13
C ARG A 134 -25.90 19.05 25.12
N GLY A 135 -25.38 20.23 24.79
CA GLY A 135 -25.58 21.45 25.58
C GLY A 135 -27.06 21.84 25.70
N ALA A 136 -27.84 21.72 24.62
CA ALA A 136 -29.29 21.96 24.63
C ALA A 136 -30.04 20.94 25.49
N LYS A 137 -29.69 19.65 25.38
CA LYS A 137 -30.20 18.57 26.23
C LYS A 137 -30.00 18.86 27.71
N GLU A 138 -28.77 19.16 28.11
CA GLU A 138 -28.43 19.52 29.49
C GLU A 138 -29.17 20.77 29.96
N GLY A 139 -29.34 21.76 29.07
CA GLY A 139 -30.13 22.97 29.33
C GLY A 139 -31.60 22.67 29.63
N LEU A 140 -32.22 21.79 28.85
CA LEU A 140 -33.60 21.35 29.06
C LEU A 140 -33.77 20.57 30.36
N ILE A 141 -32.83 19.68 30.69
CA ILE A 141 -32.81 18.95 31.97
C ILE A 141 -32.82 19.94 33.14
N ARG A 142 -31.92 20.94 33.12
CA ARG A 142 -31.87 21.97 34.17
C ARG A 142 -33.17 22.78 34.28
N VAL A 143 -33.83 23.10 33.16
CA VAL A 143 -35.12 23.83 33.19
C VAL A 143 -36.21 22.95 33.80
N LEU A 144 -36.26 21.68 33.41
CA LEU A 144 -37.21 20.71 33.96
C LEU A 144 -37.02 20.50 35.47
N GLU A 145 -35.78 20.42 35.96
CA GLU A 145 -35.46 20.33 37.40
C GLU A 145 -35.94 21.55 38.21
N VAL A 146 -36.08 22.73 37.60
CA VAL A 146 -36.59 23.94 38.27
C VAL A 146 -38.12 23.98 38.29
N VAL A 147 -38.77 23.41 37.28
CA VAL A 147 -40.23 23.40 37.15
C VAL A 147 -40.85 22.25 37.95
N ASP A 148 -40.12 21.15 38.11
CA ASP A 148 -40.54 19.96 38.86
C ASP A 148 -39.85 19.95 40.24
N ASP A 149 -40.60 20.20 41.32
CA ASP A 149 -40.08 20.08 42.71
C ASP A 149 -39.77 18.60 43.05
N ASP A 150 -40.34 17.66 42.30
CA ASP A 150 -39.95 16.26 42.33
C ASP A 150 -38.63 16.10 41.57
N LYS A 151 -37.56 15.80 42.30
CA LYS A 151 -36.26 15.44 41.70
C LYS A 151 -36.50 14.47 40.55
N ILE A 152 -36.06 14.86 39.36
CA ILE A 152 -35.89 14.00 38.17
C ILE A 152 -34.71 13.05 38.44
N ALA A 153 -34.73 12.39 39.59
CA ALA A 153 -33.86 11.30 39.93
C ALA A 153 -34.56 10.04 39.40
N GLU A 154 -33.91 9.36 38.47
CA GLU A 154 -34.24 8.00 38.05
C GLU A 154 -35.52 7.84 37.20
N ARG A 155 -35.57 8.53 36.06
CA ARG A 155 -36.05 7.87 34.84
C ARG A 155 -34.94 7.87 33.81
N SER A 156 -34.00 6.95 34.02
CA SER A 156 -33.38 6.29 32.88
C SER A 156 -34.53 5.74 32.04
N LEU A 157 -34.90 6.47 30.99
CA LEU A 157 -35.82 6.00 29.95
C LEU A 157 -35.09 4.89 29.20
N GLY A 158 -34.98 3.76 29.89
CA GLY A 158 -34.55 2.51 29.34
C GLY A 158 -35.57 2.08 28.28
N ASP A 159 -34.99 1.72 27.16
CA ASP A 159 -35.50 0.73 26.22
C ASP A 159 -36.64 1.18 25.30
N ALA A 160 -36.23 1.84 24.23
CA ALA A 160 -36.72 1.47 22.92
C ALA A 160 -35.51 1.35 21.99
N ASN A 161 -34.84 0.19 22.07
CA ASN A 161 -33.99 -0.31 21.01
C ASN A 161 -34.87 -0.54 19.75
N ILE A 162 -35.27 0.55 19.08
CA ILE A 162 -35.78 0.50 17.71
C ILE A 162 -34.54 0.27 16.88
N GLY A 163 -34.34 -0.97 16.46
CA GLY A 163 -33.13 -1.42 15.78
C GLY A 163 -32.69 -0.44 14.69
N ASN A 164 -31.44 0.00 14.78
CA ASN A 164 -30.72 0.73 13.75
C ASN A 164 -30.43 -0.13 12.50
N GLY A 165 -31.27 -1.12 12.21
CA GLY A 165 -31.04 -2.11 11.16
C GLY A 165 -31.55 -1.72 9.77
N GLU A 166 -32.26 -0.59 9.60
CA GLU A 166 -33.09 -0.45 8.39
C GLU A 166 -33.17 0.95 7.77
N LEU A 167 -32.42 1.92 8.27
CA LEU A 167 -32.26 3.20 7.58
C LEU A 167 -30.77 3.39 7.32
N GLY A 168 -30.39 3.45 6.04
CA GLY A 168 -29.04 3.75 5.55
C GLY A 168 -28.60 5.15 5.92
N ILE A 169 -28.54 5.41 7.23
CA ILE A 169 -27.98 6.58 7.85
C ILE A 169 -26.51 6.25 8.02
N ASP A 170 -25.66 7.09 7.42
CA ASP A 170 -24.22 7.03 7.54
C ASP A 170 -23.83 6.82 9.02
N GLU A 171 -22.93 5.88 9.30
CA GLU A 171 -22.56 5.47 10.67
C GLU A 171 -22.06 6.68 11.49
N GLU A 172 -21.52 7.71 10.81
CA GLU A 172 -21.11 8.99 11.39
C GLU A 172 -22.29 9.87 11.88
N LEU A 173 -23.48 9.74 11.30
CA LEU A 173 -24.67 10.54 11.66
C LEU A 173 -25.51 9.91 12.77
N ALA A 174 -25.38 8.60 12.98
CA ALA A 174 -26.14 7.85 13.99
C ALA A 174 -26.11 8.47 15.42
N PRO A 175 -24.96 8.85 16.01
CA PRO A 175 -24.94 9.40 17.36
C PRO A 175 -25.64 10.76 17.47
N MET A 176 -25.60 11.55 16.39
CA MET A 176 -26.30 12.83 16.34
C MET A 176 -27.81 12.65 16.33
N TRP A 177 -28.32 11.69 15.54
CA TRP A 177 -29.74 11.40 15.47
C TRP A 177 -30.30 10.91 16.79
N GLU A 178 -29.58 10.06 17.52
CA GLU A 178 -30.01 9.61 18.84
C GLU A 178 -30.12 10.77 19.83
N GLU A 179 -29.15 11.69 19.85
CA GLU A 179 -29.25 12.84 20.75
C GLU A 179 -30.35 13.83 20.36
N ILE A 180 -30.62 14.02 19.07
CA ILE A 180 -31.77 14.82 18.62
C ILE A 180 -33.09 14.19 19.09
N LYS A 181 -33.22 12.86 19.01
CA LYS A 181 -34.40 12.15 19.50
C LYS A 181 -34.59 12.35 21.01
N GLU A 182 -33.51 12.29 21.78
CA GLU A 182 -33.58 12.52 23.23
C GLU A 182 -33.94 13.97 23.58
N VAL A 183 -33.32 14.96 22.92
CA VAL A 183 -33.70 16.37 23.07
C VAL A 183 -35.17 16.57 22.75
N ARG A 184 -35.68 15.96 21.67
CA ARG A 184 -37.10 16.05 21.31
C ARG A 184 -38.01 15.54 22.42
N LYS A 185 -37.70 14.36 22.99
CA LYS A 185 -38.47 13.80 24.12
C LYS A 185 -38.45 14.74 25.34
N LEU A 186 -37.31 15.38 25.63
CA LEU A 186 -37.20 16.34 26.73
C LEU A 186 -37.98 17.63 26.46
N VAL A 187 -37.99 18.13 25.23
CA VAL A 187 -38.82 19.29 24.84
C VAL A 187 -40.29 18.98 25.05
N ASP A 188 -40.77 17.83 24.57
CA ASP A 188 -42.17 17.43 24.73
C ASP A 188 -42.55 17.31 26.22
N LEU A 189 -41.66 16.76 27.06
CA LEU A 189 -41.86 16.69 28.51
C LEU A 189 -41.87 18.09 29.16
N ALA A 190 -40.96 18.98 28.75
CA ALA A 190 -40.89 20.35 29.25
C ALA A 190 -42.13 21.17 28.90
N GLU A 191 -42.69 20.99 27.70
CA GLU A 191 -43.93 21.64 27.30
C GLU A 191 -45.10 21.23 28.21
N VAL A 192 -45.24 19.93 28.48
CA VAL A 192 -46.27 19.41 29.38
C VAL A 192 -46.11 19.98 30.79
N LYS A 193 -44.93 19.83 31.41
CA LYS A 193 -44.66 20.31 32.77
C LYS A 193 -44.85 21.83 32.91
N MET A 194 -44.42 22.59 31.90
CA MET A 194 -44.59 24.04 31.90
C MET A 194 -46.06 24.46 31.75
N SER A 195 -46.87 23.68 31.02
CA SER A 195 -48.32 23.90 30.94
C SER A 195 -49.01 23.65 32.30
N ASP A 196 -48.65 22.56 32.99
CA ASP A 196 -49.15 22.24 34.33
C ASP A 196 -48.80 23.33 35.34
N TYR A 197 -47.54 23.79 35.35
CA TYR A 197 -47.10 24.89 36.23
C TYR A 197 -47.87 26.19 35.95
N LYS A 198 -48.09 26.54 34.67
CA LYS A 198 -48.90 27.72 34.29
C LYS A 198 -50.34 27.60 34.77
N GLU A 199 -50.94 26.42 34.71
CA GLU A 199 -52.30 26.19 35.23
C GLU A 199 -52.35 26.29 36.75
N LEU A 200 -51.39 25.71 37.45
CA LEU A 200 -51.29 25.78 38.92
C LEU A 200 -51.14 27.23 39.38
N ARG A 201 -50.26 28.00 38.73
CA ARG A 201 -50.14 29.45 38.98
C ARG A 201 -51.40 30.25 38.69
N LYS A 202 -52.16 29.90 37.64
CA LYS A 202 -53.47 30.53 37.37
C LYS A 202 -54.47 30.21 38.48
N LYS A 203 -54.49 28.98 38.98
CA LYS A 203 -55.38 28.56 40.08
C LYS A 203 -55.02 29.29 41.39
N GLU A 204 -53.75 29.31 41.77
CA GLU A 204 -53.26 30.07 42.93
C GLU A 204 -53.60 31.56 42.83
N LYS A 205 -53.36 32.18 41.66
CA LYS A 205 -53.69 33.59 41.44
C LYS A 205 -55.18 33.86 41.65
N LYS A 206 -56.06 33.02 41.09
CA LYS A 206 -57.52 33.14 41.28
C LYS A 206 -57.92 32.99 42.75
N GLN A 207 -57.29 32.07 43.48
CA GLN A 207 -57.52 31.89 44.91
C GLN A 207 -57.08 33.13 45.70
N LEU A 208 -55.88 33.65 45.45
CA LEU A 208 -55.39 34.88 46.08
C LEU A 208 -56.28 36.08 45.74
N GLU A 209 -56.71 36.23 44.48
CA GLU A 209 -57.65 37.28 44.08
C GLU A 209 -58.98 37.16 44.82
N SER A 210 -59.57 35.96 44.93
CA SER A 210 -60.79 35.74 45.72
C SER A 210 -60.61 36.05 47.20
N SER A 211 -59.45 35.70 47.77
CA SER A 211 -59.10 35.99 49.16
C SER A 211 -58.94 37.49 49.39
N VAL A 212 -58.30 38.21 48.46
CA VAL A 212 -58.18 39.67 48.52
C VAL A 212 -59.56 40.34 48.42
N VAL A 213 -60.43 39.90 47.50
CA VAL A 213 -61.80 40.45 47.40
C VAL A 213 -62.56 40.24 48.70
N SER A 214 -62.56 39.02 49.24
CA SER A 214 -63.19 38.71 50.54
C SER A 214 -62.63 39.57 51.68
N LEU A 215 -61.31 39.74 51.79
CA LEU A 215 -60.70 40.61 52.80
C LEU A 215 -61.05 42.09 52.61
N THR A 216 -61.25 42.55 51.36
CA THR A 216 -61.69 43.93 51.10
C THR A 216 -63.16 44.15 51.44
N GLU A 217 -64.01 43.14 51.23
CA GLU A 217 -65.41 43.15 51.66
C GLU A 217 -65.52 43.16 53.18
N GLU A 218 -64.79 42.28 53.87
CA GLU A 218 -64.72 42.26 55.34
C GLU A 218 -64.21 43.60 55.90
N ASN A 219 -63.17 44.19 55.32
CA ASN A 219 -62.71 45.53 55.73
C ASN A 219 -63.76 46.62 55.49
N ARG A 220 -64.55 46.51 54.41
CA ARG A 220 -65.65 47.44 54.13
C ARG A 220 -66.77 47.29 55.16
N ASP A 221 -67.08 46.07 55.56
CA ASP A 221 -68.08 45.76 56.59
C ASP A 221 -67.64 46.23 57.97
N ILE A 222 -66.38 45.98 58.34
CA ILE A 222 -65.77 46.52 59.57
C ILE A 222 -65.82 48.06 59.54
N SER A 223 -65.47 48.68 58.42
CA SER A 223 -65.53 50.15 58.26
C SER A 223 -66.97 50.69 58.35
N SER A 224 -67.96 49.92 57.90
CA SER A 224 -69.39 50.23 58.06
C SER A 224 -69.81 50.15 59.53
N LEU A 225 -69.47 49.05 60.20
CA LEU A 225 -69.72 48.83 61.63
C LEU A 225 -69.09 49.92 62.49
N LEU A 226 -67.84 50.31 62.21
CA LEU A 226 -67.16 51.40 62.91
C LEU A 226 -67.88 52.74 62.72
N ARG A 227 -68.36 53.05 61.50
CA ARG A 227 -69.16 54.26 61.27
C ARG A 227 -70.47 54.25 62.05
N VAL A 228 -71.18 53.12 62.07
CA VAL A 228 -72.41 52.96 62.86
C VAL A 228 -72.12 53.13 64.35
N ALA A 229 -71.09 52.46 64.87
CA ALA A 229 -70.69 52.57 66.27
C ALA A 229 -70.26 54.00 66.65
N LEU A 230 -69.58 54.73 65.75
CA LEU A 230 -69.24 56.14 65.96
C LEU A 230 -70.50 57.03 66.00
N ILE A 231 -71.46 56.83 65.09
CA ILE A 231 -72.74 57.56 65.09
C ILE A 231 -73.54 57.27 66.38
N GLU A 232 -73.60 56.01 66.80
CA GLU A 232 -74.27 55.63 68.06
C GLU A 232 -73.56 56.21 69.28
N LYS A 233 -72.23 56.21 69.30
CA LYS A 233 -71.43 56.87 70.34
C LYS A 233 -71.72 58.37 70.38
N GLU A 234 -71.74 59.07 69.25
CA GLU A 234 -72.08 60.49 69.20
C GLU A 234 -73.53 60.75 69.68
N ALA A 235 -74.47 59.86 69.35
CA ALA A 235 -75.85 59.94 69.82
C ALA A 235 -75.95 59.72 71.34
N LEU A 236 -75.16 58.77 71.88
CA LEU A 236 -75.03 58.54 73.31
C LEU A 236 -74.37 59.72 74.02
N GLU A 237 -73.33 60.31 73.46
CA GLU A 237 -72.67 61.51 74.02
C GLU A 237 -73.60 62.73 73.98
N LYS A 238 -74.37 62.91 72.91
CA LYS A 238 -75.42 63.95 72.82
C LYS A 238 -76.55 63.74 73.83
N SER A 239 -76.93 62.49 74.12
CA SER A 239 -77.94 62.18 75.14
C SER A 239 -77.40 62.22 76.57
N LEU A 240 -76.13 61.86 76.78
CA LEU A 240 -75.41 61.98 78.06
C LEU A 240 -75.16 63.44 78.43
N ASN A 241 -74.84 64.31 77.46
CA ASN A 241 -74.73 65.75 77.66
C ASN A 241 -76.07 66.40 78.05
N LYS A 242 -77.22 65.81 77.68
CA LYS A 242 -78.55 66.20 78.20
C LYS A 242 -78.82 65.73 79.63
N LEU A 243 -78.06 64.74 80.13
CA LEU A 243 -78.14 64.20 81.49
C LEU A 243 -77.09 64.79 82.46
N LYS A 244 -76.28 65.77 82.00
CA LYS A 244 -75.25 66.45 82.81
C LYS A 244 -75.85 67.60 83.64
N GLY A 245 -76.94 67.31 84.35
CA GLY A 245 -77.57 68.16 85.35
C GLY A 245 -78.41 67.29 86.29
N ASN A 246 -77.98 67.18 87.55
CA ASN A 246 -78.54 66.41 88.66
C ASN A 246 -78.26 64.88 88.74
N THR A 247 -77.28 64.57 89.59
CA THR A 247 -77.13 63.36 90.42
C THR A 247 -78.38 63.19 91.29
N GLU A 248 -79.22 62.16 91.11
CA GLU A 248 -79.20 60.95 91.96
C GLU A 248 -80.04 59.76 91.43
N GLN A 249 -80.64 59.80 90.23
CA GLN A 249 -81.47 58.69 89.69
C GLN A 249 -80.74 57.78 88.68
N LYS A 250 -79.45 57.51 88.92
CA LYS A 250 -78.49 57.09 87.88
C LYS A 250 -78.29 55.59 87.64
N ARG A 251 -79.15 54.67 88.13
CA ARG A 251 -78.93 53.21 87.91
C ARG A 251 -79.95 52.49 87.05
N VAL A 252 -81.18 52.99 86.92
CA VAL A 252 -82.26 52.25 86.22
C VAL A 252 -82.32 52.49 84.70
N PRO A 253 -82.05 53.69 84.16
CA PRO A 253 -82.05 53.91 82.70
C PRO A 253 -80.81 53.34 81.98
N LEU A 254 -79.65 53.26 82.66
CA LEU A 254 -78.42 52.69 82.08
C LEU A 254 -78.56 51.18 81.80
N LEU A 255 -79.33 50.45 82.61
CA LEU A 255 -79.59 49.02 82.41
C LEU A 255 -80.55 48.75 81.25
N HIS A 256 -81.62 49.55 81.10
CA HIS A 256 -82.53 49.42 79.94
C HIS A 256 -81.89 49.84 78.60
N PHE A 257 -80.90 50.75 78.61
CA PHE A 257 -80.18 51.11 77.38
C PHE A 257 -79.11 50.07 76.99
N ALA A 258 -78.44 49.44 77.98
CA ALA A 258 -77.59 48.28 77.71
C ALA A 258 -78.41 47.11 77.13
N GLU A 259 -79.65 46.93 77.58
CA GLU A 259 -80.58 45.88 77.10
C GLU A 259 -81.07 46.12 75.65
N ARG A 260 -81.29 47.36 75.24
CA ARG A 260 -81.60 47.70 73.83
C ARG A 260 -80.38 47.72 72.90
N GLY A 261 -79.21 48.09 73.42
CA GLY A 261 -77.96 47.99 72.68
C GLY A 261 -77.68 46.55 72.29
N LEU A 262 -77.77 45.61 73.23
CA LEU A 262 -77.50 44.18 73.02
C LEU A 262 -78.46 43.49 72.04
N GLN A 263 -79.73 43.95 71.96
CA GLN A 263 -80.69 43.44 70.96
C GLN A 263 -80.41 43.95 69.53
N ARG A 264 -79.72 45.07 69.35
CA ARG A 264 -79.32 45.56 68.01
C ARG A 264 -77.98 45.02 67.53
N VAL A 265 -77.11 44.55 68.43
CA VAL A 265 -75.83 43.90 68.07
C VAL A 265 -75.96 42.39 67.79
N GLY A 266 -77.18 41.84 67.66
CA GLY A 266 -77.40 40.58 66.97
C GLY A 266 -76.89 39.30 67.64
N PHE A 267 -76.83 39.23 68.98
CA PHE A 267 -76.65 37.94 69.68
C PHE A 267 -78.01 37.30 70.00
N GLY A 268 -78.60 36.66 68.99
CA GLY A 268 -79.84 35.86 69.11
C GLY A 268 -79.54 34.37 69.21
N PHE A 269 -79.68 33.81 70.41
CA PHE A 269 -79.78 32.37 70.65
C PHE A 269 -81.24 31.95 70.40
N MET A 270 -81.52 31.19 69.34
CA MET A 270 -82.87 30.71 69.00
C MET A 270 -83.14 29.33 69.61
N MET A 271 -84.13 29.24 70.51
CA MET A 271 -84.78 27.99 70.89
C MET A 271 -86.25 28.28 71.24
N GLY A 272 -87.21 27.75 70.46
CA GLY A 272 -88.65 27.92 70.74
C GLY A 272 -89.64 27.64 69.59
N SER A 273 -89.67 26.40 69.09
CA SER A 273 -90.82 25.57 68.65
C SER A 273 -92.08 26.19 67.97
N GLY A 274 -92.35 25.74 66.73
CA GLY A 274 -93.69 25.23 66.34
C GLY A 274 -94.26 25.64 64.95
N GLY A 275 -94.15 24.75 63.95
CA GLY A 275 -94.86 24.78 62.65
C GLY A 275 -93.92 24.86 61.44
N THR A 276 -93.12 23.85 61.06
CA THR A 276 -93.38 22.44 60.64
C THR A 276 -93.86 22.30 59.20
N MET A 277 -92.96 21.84 58.32
CA MET A 277 -93.33 20.94 57.22
C MET A 277 -92.10 20.12 56.80
N GLU A 278 -92.03 18.89 57.29
CA GLU A 278 -91.23 17.82 56.70
C GLU A 278 -91.98 17.22 55.49
N GLN A 279 -91.17 16.87 54.47
CA GLN A 279 -91.17 15.69 53.57
C GLN A 279 -92.27 14.60 53.78
N PRO A 280 -92.57 13.67 52.83
CA PRO A 280 -91.66 13.07 51.83
C PRO A 280 -92.27 12.59 50.48
N MET A 281 -91.37 12.06 49.64
CA MET A 281 -91.44 10.98 48.62
C MET A 281 -92.80 10.32 48.26
N VAL A 282 -92.97 9.94 46.97
CA VAL A 282 -93.00 8.54 46.45
C VAL A 282 -93.60 8.48 45.02
N GLU A 283 -93.06 7.52 44.26
CA GLU A 283 -93.49 6.82 43.04
C GLU A 283 -94.99 6.80 42.67
N GLY A 284 -95.27 6.50 41.39
CA GLY A 284 -96.34 5.56 41.06
C GLY A 284 -97.35 5.99 39.99
N SER A 285 -97.30 5.27 38.87
CA SER A 285 -98.32 5.09 37.83
C SER A 285 -99.79 5.05 38.29
N GLY A 286 -100.71 5.42 37.38
CA GLY A 286 -101.97 4.68 37.23
C GLY A 286 -103.28 5.48 37.19
N ALA A 287 -103.83 5.60 35.98
CA ALA A 287 -105.21 5.32 35.57
C ALA A 287 -106.45 5.78 36.38
N SER A 288 -107.43 6.27 35.59
CA SER A 288 -108.86 5.89 35.60
C SER A 288 -109.91 6.83 36.24
N SER A 289 -110.90 7.18 35.40
CA SER A 289 -112.38 7.17 35.63
C SER A 289 -112.95 7.90 36.86
N THR A 290 -113.84 8.88 36.78
CA THR A 290 -115.30 8.85 36.48
C THR A 290 -115.79 10.26 36.88
N GLY A 291 -116.65 10.99 36.16
CA GLY A 291 -118.10 10.78 36.05
C GLY A 291 -118.89 11.64 37.07
N SER A 292 -119.47 12.78 36.65
CA SER A 292 -120.91 13.14 36.84
C SER A 292 -121.24 14.64 36.62
N LYS A 293 -122.00 14.88 35.55
CA LYS A 293 -123.21 15.72 35.39
C LYS A 293 -123.38 17.03 36.20
N SER A 294 -123.66 18.12 35.47
CA SER A 294 -124.86 18.96 35.67
C SER A 294 -125.22 19.69 34.37
N ASP A 295 -126.51 19.86 34.16
CA ASP A 295 -127.25 20.08 32.92
C ASP A 295 -127.66 21.56 32.73
N GLY A 296 -127.85 21.97 31.47
CA GLY A 296 -128.98 22.83 31.09
C GLY A 296 -128.71 24.25 30.57
N SER A 297 -129.28 24.52 29.38
CA SER A 297 -129.47 25.80 28.66
C SER A 297 -128.24 26.33 27.91
N GLU A 298 -128.27 26.64 26.61
CA GLU A 298 -129.38 26.87 25.70
C GLU A 298 -128.88 26.76 24.25
N CYS A 299 -129.75 26.29 23.36
CA CYS A 299 -129.50 25.96 21.97
C CYS A 299 -128.89 27.13 21.17
N GLU A 300 -127.70 26.91 20.56
CA GLU A 300 -127.16 27.49 19.30
C GLU A 300 -125.61 27.41 19.18
N GLU A 301 -124.91 26.71 20.08
CA GLU A 301 -123.43 26.66 20.12
C GLU A 301 -122.78 25.38 19.51
N ASP A 302 -123.55 24.33 19.24
CA ASP A 302 -123.03 23.00 18.85
C ASP A 302 -122.43 22.94 17.43
N VAL A 303 -122.96 23.74 16.49
CA VAL A 303 -122.43 23.81 15.12
C VAL A 303 -121.11 24.61 15.08
N VAL A 304 -120.95 25.59 15.97
CA VAL A 304 -119.74 26.42 16.07
C VAL A 304 -118.62 25.67 16.82
N SER A 305 -118.97 24.84 17.82
CA SER A 305 -118.00 23.97 18.51
C SER A 305 -117.47 22.83 17.64
N LEU A 306 -118.34 22.14 16.89
CA LEU A 306 -117.89 21.08 15.96
C LEU A 306 -117.08 21.65 14.79
N ALA A 307 -117.50 22.79 14.23
CA ALA A 307 -116.72 23.46 13.17
C ALA A 307 -115.34 23.90 13.66
N SER A 308 -115.22 24.44 14.89
CA SER A 308 -113.93 24.87 15.45
C SER A 308 -112.98 23.69 15.74
N THR A 309 -113.49 22.55 16.20
CA THR A 309 -112.69 21.35 16.45
C THR A 309 -112.20 20.73 15.14
N VAL A 310 -113.07 20.63 14.12
CA VAL A 310 -112.68 20.19 12.78
C VAL A 310 -111.68 21.15 12.14
N GLU A 311 -111.86 22.47 12.28
CA GLU A 311 -110.91 23.46 11.76
C GLU A 311 -109.54 23.36 12.44
N LYS A 312 -109.51 23.13 13.76
CA LYS A 312 -108.28 22.90 14.53
C LYS A 312 -107.58 21.61 14.10
N ILE A 313 -108.33 20.53 13.91
CA ILE A 313 -107.80 19.25 13.38
C ILE A 313 -107.26 19.45 11.96
N MET A 314 -107.97 20.14 11.08
CA MET A 314 -107.51 20.41 9.71
C MET A 314 -106.26 21.30 9.69
N LYS A 315 -106.17 22.32 10.55
CA LYS A 315 -104.95 23.14 10.69
C LYS A 315 -103.78 22.31 11.21
N ASN A 316 -104.00 21.47 12.22
CA ASN A 316 -102.98 20.55 12.73
C ASN A 316 -102.50 19.56 11.66
N LEU A 317 -103.41 18.91 10.94
CA LEU A 317 -103.07 17.98 9.85
C LEU A 317 -102.33 18.70 8.71
N ARG A 318 -102.70 19.95 8.38
CA ARG A 318 -101.96 20.74 7.36
C ARG A 318 -100.56 21.11 7.82
N LEU A 319 -100.38 21.45 9.10
CA LEU A 319 -99.07 21.69 9.69
C LEU A 319 -98.22 20.41 9.67
N GLU A 320 -98.80 19.28 10.07
CA GLU A 320 -98.13 17.97 10.07
C GLU A 320 -97.75 17.54 8.64
N ILE A 321 -98.65 17.68 7.66
CA ILE A 321 -98.34 17.43 6.25
C ILE A 321 -97.19 18.33 5.76
N SER A 322 -97.16 19.58 6.19
CA SER A 322 -96.08 20.52 5.82
C SER A 322 -94.75 20.13 6.47
N GLN A 323 -94.77 19.73 7.75
CA GLN A 323 -93.60 19.23 8.48
C GLN A 323 -93.07 17.91 7.91
N LEU A 324 -93.95 16.98 7.56
CA LEU A 324 -93.55 15.71 6.95
C LEU A 324 -92.92 15.94 5.58
N ARG A 325 -93.47 16.85 4.77
CA ARG A 325 -92.87 17.24 3.48
C ARG A 325 -91.49 17.88 3.65
N SER A 326 -91.33 18.83 4.58
CA SER A 326 -90.02 19.41 4.84
C SER A 326 -89.03 18.37 5.35
N SER A 327 -89.45 17.45 6.22
CA SER A 327 -88.59 16.34 6.69
C SER A 327 -88.21 15.36 5.58
N LEU A 328 -89.12 15.11 4.63
CA LEU A 328 -88.86 14.25 3.48
C LEU A 328 -87.87 14.91 2.51
N ASP A 329 -88.01 16.21 2.26
CA ASP A 329 -87.11 16.97 1.40
C ASP A 329 -85.73 17.13 2.06
N GLU A 330 -85.66 17.31 3.38
CA GLU A 330 -84.41 17.29 4.15
C GLU A 330 -83.73 15.91 4.07
N ALA A 331 -84.46 14.82 4.29
CA ALA A 331 -83.94 13.45 4.16
C ALA A 331 -83.45 13.12 2.73
N ARG A 332 -84.13 13.64 1.70
CA ARG A 332 -83.67 13.52 0.30
C ARG A 332 -82.36 14.27 0.07
N SER A 333 -82.25 15.50 0.56
CA SER A 333 -81.03 16.30 0.44
C SER A 333 -79.84 15.65 1.16
N ASP A 334 -80.08 15.06 2.34
CA ASP A 334 -79.06 14.31 3.06
C ASP A 334 -78.66 13.03 2.34
N ASN A 335 -79.62 12.32 1.74
CA ASN A 335 -79.33 11.14 0.94
C ASN A 335 -78.52 11.48 -0.32
N GLU A 336 -78.84 12.58 -1.03
CA GLU A 336 -78.04 13.06 -2.17
C GLU A 336 -76.61 13.44 -1.74
N ARG A 337 -76.46 14.10 -0.58
CA ARG A 337 -75.17 14.43 0.00
C ARG A 337 -74.36 13.17 0.31
N LEU A 338 -74.95 12.17 0.98
CA LEU A 338 -74.31 10.90 1.27
C LEU A 338 -73.94 10.13 0.01
N GLN A 339 -74.80 10.14 -1.01
CA GLN A 339 -74.48 9.55 -2.32
C GLN A 339 -73.27 10.23 -2.95
N SER A 340 -73.20 11.56 -2.95
CA SER A 340 -72.05 12.30 -3.48
C SER A 340 -70.74 12.03 -2.72
N LEU A 341 -70.83 11.80 -1.41
CA LEU A 341 -69.66 11.46 -0.58
C LEU A 341 -69.22 10.02 -0.85
N THR A 342 -70.18 9.10 -1.00
CA THR A 342 -69.91 7.71 -1.35
C THR A 342 -69.28 7.58 -2.73
N THR A 343 -69.75 8.34 -3.73
CA THR A 343 -69.16 8.30 -5.07
C THR A 343 -67.74 8.87 -5.10
N LYS A 344 -67.47 9.94 -4.35
CA LYS A 344 -66.10 10.48 -4.17
C LYS A 344 -65.18 9.46 -3.49
N GLN A 345 -65.64 8.85 -2.40
CA GLN A 345 -64.87 7.79 -1.73
C GLN A 345 -64.61 6.60 -2.67
N ALA A 346 -65.59 6.19 -3.47
CA ALA A 346 -65.39 5.13 -4.44
C ALA A 346 -64.33 5.50 -5.50
N GLN A 347 -64.36 6.74 -6.01
CA GLN A 347 -63.35 7.25 -6.95
C GLN A 347 -61.95 7.25 -6.32
N GLU A 348 -61.80 7.81 -5.12
CA GLU A 348 -60.53 7.83 -4.38
C GLU A 348 -59.99 6.41 -4.14
N ILE A 349 -60.85 5.45 -3.79
CA ILE A 349 -60.46 4.04 -3.65
C ILE A 349 -59.96 3.47 -4.98
N THR A 350 -60.62 3.77 -6.11
CA THR A 350 -60.16 3.29 -7.42
C THR A 350 -58.83 3.91 -7.86
N GLU A 351 -58.61 5.18 -7.57
CA GLU A 351 -57.35 5.88 -7.86
C GLU A 351 -56.22 5.33 -6.99
N ASN A 352 -56.45 5.15 -5.68
CA ASN A 352 -55.48 4.53 -4.79
C ASN A 352 -55.16 3.08 -5.20
N ALA A 353 -56.15 2.30 -5.65
CA ALA A 353 -55.93 0.94 -6.15
C ALA A 353 -55.12 0.89 -7.45
N LEU A 354 -55.20 1.92 -8.31
CA LEU A 354 -54.32 2.06 -9.47
C LEU A 354 -52.90 2.41 -9.03
N TYR A 355 -52.75 3.39 -8.14
CA TYR A 355 -51.46 3.81 -7.62
C TYR A 355 -50.70 2.67 -6.93
N ILE A 356 -51.38 1.87 -6.11
CA ILE A 356 -50.80 0.66 -5.47
C ILE A 356 -50.26 -0.30 -6.53
N ARG A 357 -51.04 -0.58 -7.59
CA ARG A 357 -50.59 -1.47 -8.67
C ARG A 357 -49.36 -0.95 -9.41
N GLU A 358 -49.29 0.36 -9.68
CA GLU A 358 -48.09 0.93 -10.30
C GLU A 358 -46.86 0.85 -9.39
N LEU A 359 -47.04 0.93 -8.07
CA LEU A 359 -45.95 0.74 -7.11
C LEU A 359 -45.49 -0.73 -7.10
N GLU A 360 -46.41 -1.69 -7.08
CA GLU A 360 -46.11 -3.12 -7.17
C GLU A 360 -45.38 -3.49 -8.48
N GLU A 361 -45.75 -2.84 -9.60
CA GLU A 361 -45.05 -3.01 -10.88
C GLU A 361 -43.62 -2.46 -10.84
N ARG A 362 -43.42 -1.28 -10.25
CA ARG A 362 -42.07 -0.72 -10.05
C ARG A 362 -41.23 -1.58 -9.13
N GLU A 363 -41.81 -2.09 -8.04
CA GLU A 363 -41.13 -3.00 -7.13
C GLU A 363 -40.70 -4.29 -7.85
N ARG A 364 -41.57 -4.91 -8.63
CA ARG A 364 -41.23 -6.10 -9.43
C ARG A 364 -40.12 -5.84 -10.44
N LEU A 365 -40.15 -4.70 -11.14
CA LEU A 365 -39.10 -4.34 -12.10
C LEU A 365 -37.76 -4.08 -11.41
N LEU A 366 -37.77 -3.41 -10.26
CA LEU A 366 -36.56 -3.19 -9.46
C LEU A 366 -36.01 -4.50 -8.90
N ALA A 367 -36.87 -5.41 -8.43
CA ALA A 367 -36.45 -6.73 -7.96
C ALA A 367 -35.77 -7.52 -9.08
N GLN A 368 -36.36 -7.55 -10.28
CA GLN A 368 -35.75 -8.20 -11.44
C GLN A 368 -34.40 -7.56 -11.82
N ASN A 369 -34.33 -6.23 -11.83
CA ASN A 369 -33.07 -5.52 -12.13
C ASN A 369 -31.97 -5.86 -11.11
N ILE A 370 -32.31 -5.93 -9.81
CA ILE A 370 -31.38 -6.36 -8.76
C ILE A 370 -30.93 -7.80 -8.99
N GLU A 371 -31.84 -8.72 -9.34
CA GLU A 371 -31.48 -10.11 -9.65
C GLU A 371 -30.52 -10.20 -10.84
N ASP A 372 -30.79 -9.47 -11.93
CA ASP A 372 -29.92 -9.41 -13.11
C ASP A 372 -28.52 -8.86 -12.75
N LEU A 373 -28.45 -7.76 -12.00
CA LEU A 373 -27.19 -7.20 -11.52
C LEU A 373 -26.44 -8.17 -10.59
N LEU A 374 -27.14 -8.91 -9.74
CA LEU A 374 -26.52 -9.94 -8.89
C LEU A 374 -25.94 -11.09 -9.71
N THR A 375 -26.57 -11.45 -10.84
CA THR A 375 -25.99 -12.45 -11.75
C THR A 375 -24.74 -11.92 -12.45
N GLU A 376 -24.76 -10.68 -12.94
CA GLU A 376 -23.59 -10.04 -13.57
C GLU A 376 -22.42 -9.90 -12.58
N ILE A 377 -22.70 -9.53 -11.32
CA ILE A 377 -21.67 -9.47 -10.26
C ILE A 377 -21.04 -10.85 -10.05
N LYS A 378 -21.83 -11.93 -9.98
CA LYS A 378 -21.28 -13.30 -9.81
C LYS A 378 -20.42 -13.73 -11.00
N GLU A 379 -20.83 -13.38 -12.22
CA GLU A 379 -20.07 -13.68 -13.43
C GLU A 379 -18.73 -12.94 -13.45
N THR A 380 -18.74 -11.64 -13.15
CA THR A 380 -17.52 -10.83 -13.06
C THR A 380 -16.60 -11.26 -11.92
N GLU A 381 -17.14 -11.66 -10.76
CA GLU A 381 -16.37 -12.27 -9.68
C GLU A 381 -15.67 -13.56 -10.12
N SER A 382 -16.36 -14.41 -10.89
CA SER A 382 -15.77 -15.64 -11.44
C SER A 382 -14.67 -15.36 -12.47
N GLU A 383 -14.81 -14.29 -13.25
CA GLU A 383 -13.77 -13.81 -14.16
C GLU A 383 -12.55 -13.31 -13.41
N VAL A 384 -12.76 -12.46 -12.41
CA VAL A 384 -11.68 -11.96 -11.54
C VAL A 384 -10.94 -13.12 -10.86
N ALA A 385 -11.65 -14.16 -10.41
CA ALA A 385 -11.03 -15.36 -9.85
C ALA A 385 -10.15 -16.10 -10.88
N ARG A 386 -10.62 -16.27 -12.12
CA ARG A 386 -9.84 -16.87 -13.21
C ARG A 386 -8.60 -16.05 -13.56
N TRP A 387 -8.73 -14.74 -13.67
CA TRP A 387 -7.59 -13.85 -13.94
C TRP A 387 -6.57 -13.90 -12.81
N ARG A 388 -7.02 -13.96 -11.55
CA ARG A 388 -6.15 -14.12 -10.39
C ARG A 388 -5.34 -15.42 -10.45
N GLU A 389 -6.00 -16.55 -10.71
CA GLU A 389 -5.34 -17.85 -10.84
C GLU A 389 -4.31 -17.84 -11.98
N ALA A 390 -4.64 -17.25 -13.12
CA ALA A 390 -3.71 -17.11 -14.24
C ALA A 390 -2.48 -16.27 -13.84
N CYS A 391 -2.66 -15.14 -13.17
CA CYS A 391 -1.56 -14.32 -12.67
C CYS A 391 -0.70 -15.07 -11.64
N GLU A 392 -1.31 -15.86 -10.75
CA GLU A 392 -0.58 -16.68 -9.78
C GLU A 392 0.31 -17.71 -10.49
N LEU A 393 -0.22 -18.40 -11.51
CA LEU A 393 0.55 -19.36 -12.32
C LEU A 393 1.69 -18.69 -13.09
N GLU A 394 1.49 -17.50 -13.64
CA GLU A 394 2.56 -16.73 -14.31
C GLU A 394 3.66 -16.32 -13.32
N VAL A 395 3.28 -15.91 -12.10
CA VAL A 395 4.24 -15.58 -11.03
C VAL A 395 5.01 -16.83 -10.61
N GLU A 396 4.35 -17.99 -10.48
CA GLU A 396 5.03 -19.26 -10.17
C GLU A 396 5.99 -19.70 -11.27
N ALA A 397 5.58 -19.59 -12.54
CA ALA A 397 6.46 -19.84 -13.69
C ALA A 397 7.66 -18.88 -13.69
N GLY A 398 7.43 -17.60 -13.44
CA GLY A 398 8.48 -16.59 -13.33
C GLY A 398 9.48 -16.88 -12.21
N LYS A 399 9.01 -17.30 -11.02
CA LYS A 399 9.86 -17.74 -9.91
C LYS A 399 10.73 -18.92 -10.31
N HIS A 400 10.14 -19.93 -10.95
CA HIS A 400 10.89 -21.10 -11.42
C HIS A 400 11.99 -20.72 -12.41
N GLU A 401 11.72 -19.82 -13.37
CA GLU A 401 12.77 -19.36 -14.29
C GLU A 401 13.90 -18.59 -13.59
N VAL A 402 13.57 -17.75 -12.60
CA VAL A 402 14.58 -17.03 -11.80
C VAL A 402 15.46 -18.02 -11.03
N GLU A 403 14.86 -19.03 -10.41
CA GLU A 403 15.60 -20.08 -9.70
C GLU A 403 16.55 -20.85 -10.62
N GLU A 404 16.14 -21.16 -11.85
CA GLU A 404 17.00 -21.79 -12.85
C GLU A 404 18.15 -20.86 -13.30
N ARG A 405 17.85 -19.57 -13.54
CA ARG A 405 18.89 -18.58 -13.85
C ARG A 405 19.90 -18.46 -12.70
N ASP A 406 19.45 -18.49 -11.45
CA ASP A 406 20.31 -18.43 -10.27
C ASP A 406 21.18 -19.70 -10.09
N LYS A 407 20.68 -20.88 -10.46
CA LYS A 407 21.50 -22.10 -10.54
C LYS A 407 22.61 -21.94 -11.58
N VAL A 408 22.26 -21.50 -12.79
CA VAL A 408 23.24 -21.26 -13.87
C VAL A 408 24.26 -20.19 -13.46
N ASN A 409 23.81 -19.10 -12.84
CA ASN A 409 24.71 -18.05 -12.34
C ASN A 409 25.67 -18.58 -11.28
N ARG A 410 25.20 -19.42 -10.34
CA ARG A 410 26.07 -20.09 -9.36
C ARG A 410 27.12 -20.97 -10.04
N ASP A 411 26.73 -21.74 -11.05
CA ASP A 411 27.66 -22.58 -11.81
C ASP A 411 28.70 -21.75 -12.60
N ILE A 412 28.27 -20.64 -13.21
CA ILE A 412 29.17 -19.70 -13.89
C ILE A 412 30.16 -19.11 -12.88
N VAL A 413 29.69 -18.63 -11.73
CA VAL A 413 30.55 -18.08 -10.67
C VAL A 413 31.55 -19.12 -10.17
N ALA A 414 31.13 -20.39 -10.00
CA ALA A 414 32.01 -21.48 -9.64
C ALA A 414 33.10 -21.72 -10.70
N LYS A 415 32.72 -21.76 -12.00
CA LYS A 415 33.68 -21.89 -13.11
C LYS A 415 34.66 -20.73 -13.19
N VAL A 416 34.18 -19.49 -13.03
CA VAL A 416 35.04 -18.29 -12.99
C VAL A 416 36.04 -18.39 -11.85
N THR A 417 35.61 -18.86 -10.68
CA THR A 417 36.50 -19.03 -9.52
C THR A 417 37.59 -20.07 -9.79
N ILE A 418 37.26 -21.19 -10.43
CA ILE A 418 38.23 -22.22 -10.83
C ILE A 418 39.23 -21.64 -11.84
N LEU A 419 38.75 -20.96 -12.88
CA LEU A 419 39.63 -20.34 -13.89
C LEU A 419 40.54 -19.27 -13.30
N GLN A 420 40.05 -18.49 -12.33
CA GLN A 420 40.89 -17.53 -11.59
C GLN A 420 42.00 -18.24 -10.80
N GLN A 421 41.70 -19.36 -10.15
CA GLN A 421 42.70 -20.16 -9.44
C GLN A 421 43.73 -20.77 -10.40
N GLU A 422 43.31 -21.24 -11.57
CA GLU A 422 44.21 -21.76 -12.61
C GLU A 422 45.09 -20.66 -13.20
N LEU A 423 44.52 -19.49 -13.46
CA LEU A 423 45.26 -18.32 -13.92
C LEU A 423 46.32 -17.90 -12.88
N GLU A 424 45.99 -17.86 -11.60
CA GLU A 424 46.95 -17.50 -10.55
C GLU A 424 48.07 -18.54 -10.39
N LYS A 425 47.77 -19.84 -10.56
CA LYS A 425 48.79 -20.91 -10.61
C LYS A 425 49.76 -20.73 -11.78
N THR A 426 49.25 -20.40 -12.97
CA THR A 426 50.11 -20.17 -14.13
C THR A 426 50.94 -18.89 -13.99
N ARG A 427 50.36 -17.84 -13.42
CA ARG A 427 51.05 -16.58 -13.10
C ARG A 427 52.22 -16.81 -12.14
N THR A 428 51.99 -17.49 -11.01
CA THR A 428 53.04 -17.79 -10.04
C THR A 428 54.14 -18.69 -10.63
N ALA A 429 53.77 -19.68 -11.46
CA ALA A 429 54.74 -20.50 -12.19
C ALA A 429 55.60 -19.68 -13.17
N LEU A 430 55.00 -18.71 -13.86
CA LEU A 430 55.70 -17.79 -14.75
C LEU A 430 56.64 -16.85 -13.98
N GLU A 431 56.22 -16.33 -12.83
CA GLU A 431 57.07 -15.50 -11.96
C GLU A 431 58.31 -16.27 -11.47
N ILE A 432 58.14 -17.55 -11.09
CA ILE A 432 59.25 -18.43 -10.72
C ILE A 432 60.20 -18.69 -11.89
N SER A 433 59.67 -18.96 -13.10
CA SER A 433 60.50 -19.24 -14.28
C SER A 433 61.26 -17.99 -14.73
N ASN A 434 60.63 -16.81 -14.66
CA ASN A 434 61.27 -15.53 -14.92
C ASN A 434 62.36 -15.22 -13.88
N GLY A 435 62.13 -15.51 -12.61
CA GLY A 435 63.16 -15.42 -11.57
C GLY A 435 64.36 -16.33 -11.85
N LYS A 436 64.13 -17.58 -12.29
CA LYS A 436 65.19 -18.50 -12.72
C LYS A 436 65.95 -17.98 -13.94
N LEU A 437 65.26 -17.37 -14.89
CA LEU A 437 65.86 -16.80 -16.08
C LEU A 437 66.80 -15.64 -15.71
N LYS A 438 66.36 -14.71 -14.86
CA LYS A 438 67.21 -13.62 -14.34
C LYS A 438 68.47 -14.15 -13.64
N LEU A 439 68.35 -15.16 -12.79
CA LEU A 439 69.51 -15.78 -12.15
C LEU A 439 70.48 -16.40 -13.16
N LYS A 440 69.98 -16.97 -14.26
CA LYS A 440 70.83 -17.47 -15.35
C LYS A 440 71.49 -16.34 -16.13
N GLU A 441 70.80 -15.24 -16.37
CA GLU A 441 71.36 -14.02 -17.00
C GLU A 441 72.48 -13.44 -16.14
N ASP A 442 72.27 -13.31 -14.83
CA ASP A 442 73.27 -12.83 -13.87
C ASP A 442 74.49 -13.77 -13.80
N LEU A 443 74.25 -15.10 -13.81
CA LEU A 443 75.32 -16.08 -13.83
C LEU A 443 76.10 -16.05 -15.14
N ALA A 444 75.44 -15.86 -16.28
CA ALA A 444 76.09 -15.67 -17.57
C ALA A 444 76.92 -14.39 -17.59
N ALA A 445 76.38 -13.28 -17.08
CA ALA A 445 77.11 -12.02 -16.95
C ALA A 445 78.36 -12.16 -16.06
N ALA A 446 78.24 -12.86 -14.92
CA ALA A 446 79.36 -13.16 -14.03
C ALA A 446 80.41 -14.07 -14.69
N ALA A 447 79.98 -15.09 -15.44
CA ALA A 447 80.88 -15.97 -16.20
C ALA A 447 81.62 -15.20 -17.29
N MET A 448 80.93 -14.34 -18.04
CA MET A 448 81.53 -13.46 -19.05
C MET A 448 82.54 -12.49 -18.42
N ALA A 449 82.23 -11.90 -17.26
CA ALA A 449 83.14 -11.03 -16.53
C ALA A 449 84.39 -11.79 -16.01
N ALA A 450 84.19 -13.01 -15.50
CA ALA A 450 85.28 -13.89 -15.05
C ALA A 450 86.18 -14.31 -16.22
N GLN A 451 85.59 -14.67 -17.37
CA GLN A 451 86.32 -14.97 -18.60
C GLN A 451 87.15 -13.76 -19.05
N ALA A 452 86.54 -12.57 -19.13
CA ALA A 452 87.26 -11.34 -19.50
C ALA A 452 88.40 -11.01 -18.53
N ALA A 453 88.25 -11.29 -17.23
CA ALA A 453 89.33 -11.14 -16.25
C ALA A 453 90.45 -12.17 -16.45
N ALA A 454 90.10 -13.43 -16.74
CA ALA A 454 91.06 -14.50 -17.02
C ALA A 454 91.87 -14.22 -18.30
N GLU A 455 91.20 -13.77 -19.38
CA GLU A 455 91.85 -13.38 -20.63
C GLU A 455 92.82 -12.21 -20.43
N LYS A 456 92.43 -11.19 -19.66
CA LYS A 456 93.34 -10.08 -19.28
C LYS A 456 94.55 -10.59 -18.49
N SER A 457 94.34 -11.52 -17.55
CA SER A 457 95.44 -12.12 -16.79
C SER A 457 96.38 -12.93 -17.68
N LEU A 458 95.84 -13.67 -18.67
CA LEU A 458 96.62 -14.42 -19.64
C LEU A 458 97.45 -13.48 -20.53
N GLN A 459 96.84 -12.43 -21.07
CA GLN A 459 97.55 -11.40 -21.85
C GLN A 459 98.68 -10.73 -21.05
N LEU A 460 98.48 -10.48 -19.76
CA LEU A 460 99.54 -9.97 -18.88
C LEU A 460 100.65 -11.01 -18.64
N ALA A 461 100.32 -12.30 -18.55
CA ALA A 461 101.31 -13.36 -18.44
C ALA A 461 102.11 -13.52 -19.73
N ASP A 462 101.45 -13.49 -20.88
CA ASP A 462 102.07 -13.60 -22.20
C ASP A 462 103.01 -12.42 -22.50
N SER A 463 102.58 -11.18 -22.18
CA SER A 463 103.44 -10.00 -22.32
C SER A 463 104.65 -10.04 -21.37
N ARG A 464 104.47 -10.50 -20.12
CA ARG A 464 105.60 -10.75 -19.21
C ARG A 464 106.54 -11.83 -19.72
N ALA A 465 106.01 -12.93 -20.25
CA ALA A 465 106.80 -14.02 -20.82
C ALA A 465 107.56 -13.58 -22.08
N ALA A 466 106.94 -12.76 -22.94
CA ALA A 466 107.61 -12.14 -24.09
C ALA A 466 108.78 -11.25 -23.64
N GLY A 467 108.57 -10.33 -22.69
CA GLY A 467 109.65 -9.50 -22.16
C GLY A 467 110.77 -10.30 -21.47
N LEU A 468 110.44 -11.40 -20.79
CA LEU A 468 111.45 -12.32 -20.25
C LEU A 468 112.23 -13.05 -21.37
N ARG A 469 111.57 -13.45 -22.46
CA ARG A 469 112.23 -14.05 -23.63
C ARG A 469 113.20 -13.08 -24.29
N GLU A 470 112.79 -11.84 -24.54
CA GLU A 470 113.66 -10.79 -25.08
C GLU A 470 114.90 -10.57 -24.17
N ARG A 471 114.70 -10.58 -22.85
CA ARG A 471 115.80 -10.45 -21.90
C ARG A 471 116.74 -11.66 -21.91
N ILE A 472 116.22 -12.86 -22.06
CA ILE A 472 117.03 -14.09 -22.23
C ILE A 472 117.79 -14.03 -23.55
N GLU A 473 117.16 -13.60 -24.64
CA GLU A 473 117.79 -13.43 -25.95
C GLU A 473 118.93 -12.41 -25.89
N GLU A 474 118.72 -11.25 -25.25
CA GLU A 474 119.78 -10.25 -25.06
C GLU A 474 120.91 -10.77 -24.17
N LEU A 475 120.62 -11.50 -23.08
CA LEU A 475 121.64 -12.16 -22.27
C LEU A 475 122.40 -13.23 -23.07
N THR A 476 121.73 -13.94 -23.97
CA THR A 476 122.35 -14.93 -24.86
C THR A 476 123.24 -14.24 -25.89
N ARG A 477 122.78 -13.13 -26.47
CA ARG A 477 123.58 -12.27 -27.37
C ARG A 477 124.81 -11.72 -26.66
N GLN A 478 124.67 -11.25 -25.43
CA GLN A 478 125.79 -10.81 -24.59
C GLN A 478 126.77 -11.95 -24.28
N LEU A 479 126.28 -13.17 -24.05
CA LEU A 479 127.13 -14.37 -23.90
C LEU A 479 127.87 -14.70 -25.20
N GLU A 480 127.22 -14.63 -26.36
CA GLU A 480 127.84 -14.83 -27.67
C GLU A 480 128.87 -13.74 -28.00
N GLU A 481 128.59 -12.48 -27.65
CA GLU A 481 129.54 -11.37 -27.77
C GLU A 481 130.73 -11.52 -26.81
N ALA A 482 130.50 -11.98 -25.58
CA ALA A 482 131.56 -12.29 -24.63
C ALA A 482 132.42 -13.47 -25.10
N ASP A 483 131.81 -14.55 -25.61
CA ASP A 483 132.50 -15.70 -26.18
C ASP A 483 133.28 -15.30 -27.46
N SER A 484 132.72 -14.47 -28.33
CA SER A 484 133.43 -13.97 -29.52
C SER A 484 134.57 -12.98 -29.20
N ARG A 485 134.44 -12.17 -28.14
CA ARG A 485 135.55 -11.38 -27.57
C ARG A 485 136.60 -12.26 -26.91
N GLU A 486 136.20 -13.34 -26.23
CA GLU A 486 137.13 -14.34 -25.68
C GLU A 486 137.89 -15.05 -26.82
N ARG A 487 137.21 -15.37 -27.94
CA ARG A 487 137.80 -15.95 -29.15
C ARG A 487 138.70 -14.97 -29.93
N SER A 488 138.43 -13.66 -29.90
CA SER A 488 139.30 -12.64 -30.53
C SER A 488 140.45 -12.16 -29.62
N GLY A 489 140.37 -12.41 -28.30
CA GLY A 489 141.33 -11.97 -27.30
C GLY A 489 142.30 -13.03 -26.78
N ARG A 490 142.22 -14.29 -27.22
CA ARG A 490 143.14 -15.35 -26.78
C ARG A 490 143.57 -16.31 -27.89
N SER A 491 144.67 -15.94 -28.53
CA SER A 491 145.70 -16.89 -28.93
C SER A 491 146.13 -17.69 -27.69
N ARG A 492 145.92 -19.02 -27.74
CA ARG A 492 146.31 -20.04 -26.76
C ARG A 492 145.58 -19.95 -25.40
N ILE A 493 144.66 -20.88 -25.15
CA ILE A 493 144.88 -22.05 -24.29
C ILE A 493 143.64 -22.98 -24.34
N ARG A 494 143.90 -24.19 -24.87
CA ARG A 494 143.43 -25.54 -24.50
C ARG A 494 141.96 -25.73 -24.09
N HIS A 495 141.27 -26.51 -24.94
CA HIS A 495 140.06 -27.28 -24.65
C HIS A 495 140.04 -27.82 -23.21
N ILE A 496 139.14 -27.30 -22.40
CA ILE A 496 138.69 -27.94 -21.17
C ILE A 496 137.29 -28.46 -21.45
N CYS A 497 137.24 -29.74 -21.78
CA CYS A 497 136.04 -30.54 -21.93
C CYS A 497 135.24 -30.52 -20.62
N TRP A 498 134.01 -30.00 -20.69
CA TRP A 498 133.07 -29.90 -19.59
C TRP A 498 132.57 -31.30 -19.15
N PRO A 499 132.67 -31.68 -17.86
CA PRO A 499 132.13 -32.95 -17.40
C PRO A 499 130.62 -32.83 -17.17
N TRP A 500 129.84 -33.49 -18.02
CA TRP A 500 128.44 -33.79 -17.73
C TRP A 500 128.37 -34.65 -16.46
N ARG A 501 127.84 -34.09 -15.36
CA ARG A 501 127.34 -34.91 -14.24
C ARG A 501 125.91 -35.35 -14.59
N PRO A 502 125.61 -36.65 -14.66
CA PRO A 502 124.24 -37.11 -14.84
C PRO A 502 123.41 -36.74 -13.60
N PHE A 503 122.32 -36.02 -13.83
CA PHE A 503 121.27 -35.75 -12.86
C PHE A 503 120.71 -37.08 -12.35
N LYS A 504 121.09 -37.47 -11.13
CA LYS A 504 120.33 -38.43 -10.31
C LYS A 504 119.27 -37.62 -9.58
N VAL A 505 118.06 -37.61 -10.13
CA VAL A 505 116.85 -37.14 -9.44
C VAL A 505 116.57 -38.17 -8.34
N ASN A 506 116.88 -37.80 -7.10
CA ASN A 506 116.42 -38.54 -5.93
C ASN A 506 115.20 -37.79 -5.36
N PRO A 507 114.05 -38.43 -5.21
CA PRO A 507 112.87 -37.83 -4.62
C PRO A 507 112.98 -37.87 -3.09
N ALA A 508 112.55 -36.79 -2.44
CA ALA A 508 112.00 -36.69 -1.08
C ALA A 508 112.69 -35.69 -0.13
N ASN A 509 111.94 -34.60 0.10
CA ASN A 509 111.54 -34.05 1.39
C ASN A 509 112.34 -32.92 2.08
N HIS A 510 111.51 -31.96 2.56
CA HIS A 510 111.65 -31.00 3.66
C HIS A 510 112.25 -29.63 3.30
N ALA A 511 111.67 -28.47 3.65
CA ALA A 511 110.43 -28.15 4.38
C ALA A 511 110.06 -26.65 4.25
N ALA A 512 108.75 -26.40 4.32
CA ALA A 512 108.07 -25.31 5.03
C ALA A 512 108.28 -23.82 4.64
N THR A 513 107.28 -23.27 3.94
CA THR A 513 106.53 -22.10 4.43
C THR A 513 105.04 -22.21 4.06
N ARG A 514 104.26 -22.65 5.06
CA ARG A 514 102.84 -22.39 5.37
C ARG A 514 101.85 -22.03 4.24
N PHE A 515 101.01 -23.00 3.88
CA PHE A 515 99.57 -22.81 3.61
C PHE A 515 98.81 -24.07 4.10
N PRO A 516 97.66 -23.95 4.79
CA PRO A 516 96.89 -25.12 5.21
C PRO A 516 96.09 -25.67 4.03
N ASN A 517 96.43 -26.88 3.61
CA ASN A 517 95.64 -27.69 2.67
C ASN A 517 94.46 -28.31 3.42
N VAL A 518 93.24 -27.84 3.15
CA VAL A 518 92.01 -28.57 3.50
C VAL A 518 91.82 -29.65 2.44
N ARG A 519 91.77 -30.89 2.91
CA ARG A 519 91.47 -32.09 2.13
C ARG A 519 90.17 -31.91 1.36
N ARG A 520 90.16 -32.46 0.14
CA ARG A 520 88.94 -32.91 -0.55
C ARG A 520 88.06 -33.67 0.44
N MET A 521 86.89 -33.14 0.72
CA MET A 521 85.73 -33.96 1.10
C MET A 521 84.83 -33.99 -0.13
N LEU A 522 84.66 -35.18 -0.71
CA LEU A 522 83.38 -35.53 -1.32
C LEU A 522 82.47 -35.92 -0.14
N PRO A 523 81.27 -35.34 -0.05
CA PRO A 523 80.17 -36.05 0.59
C PRO A 523 79.26 -36.68 -0.48
N GLU A 524 79.29 -38.00 -0.47
CA GLU A 524 78.16 -38.91 -0.58
C GLU A 524 76.79 -38.27 -0.89
N MET A 525 76.27 -38.62 -2.07
CA MET A 525 74.84 -38.84 -2.22
C MET A 525 74.44 -40.01 -1.30
N GLN A 526 73.65 -39.76 -0.25
CA GLN A 526 72.46 -40.57 0.06
C GLN A 526 71.73 -40.16 1.34
N SER A 527 70.40 -40.23 1.21
CA SER A 527 69.34 -40.26 2.23
C SER A 527 68.88 -38.93 2.82
N LEU A 528 67.63 -38.57 2.54
CA LEU A 528 66.51 -38.73 3.48
C LEU A 528 65.18 -38.80 2.67
N LEU A 529 64.41 -39.88 2.90
CA LEU A 529 62.97 -39.97 2.57
C LEU A 529 62.16 -39.19 3.65
N PRO A 530 60.83 -39.38 3.71
CA PRO A 530 59.75 -38.40 3.51
C PRO A 530 59.35 -37.63 4.78
N TYR A 531 58.58 -36.54 4.66
CA TYR A 531 57.56 -36.18 5.65
C TYR A 531 56.42 -35.40 5.00
N ASN A 532 55.22 -35.96 5.09
CA ASN A 532 53.93 -35.28 4.92
C ASN A 532 53.71 -34.32 6.10
N VAL A 533 53.23 -33.10 5.82
CA VAL A 533 51.95 -32.53 6.32
C VAL A 533 51.44 -31.59 5.23
#